data_AF-A0A176RSI4-F1
#
_entry.id   AF-A0A176RSI4-F1
#
_cell.length_a   1.000
_cell.length_b   1.000
_cell.length_c   1.000
_cell.angle_alpha   90.00
_cell.angle_beta   90.00
_cell.angle_gamma   90.00
#
_symmetry.space_group_name_H-M   'P 1'
#
loop_
_entity.id
_entity.type
_entity.pdbx_description
1 polymer ?
#
loop_
_entity_poly.entity_id
_entity_poly.type
_entity_poly.pdbx_seq_one_letter_code
_entity_poly.pdbx_strand_id
1 'polypeptide(L)'
;MIGILQVSYLRGANKMLKITIPPNLNSARQYILNVLLTEFIGISFTTEIKNVNTLQIFYENKTLTIADTFFQQAANHWLQPESLPLLPLAQWNVSEDITDVNLVSNSVPVIFGDEVYLKSHDNGLHLGLDIFGSAFFMLSRYEEAVKSERDIHDRFPASASLAYQADFLHRPIVNEYVEILWACMKQLWPQLERKPRNSRILVSHDVDNPFEYSFFSPSRLLKRMAGDILKRHSLVKAAKSLSGWIKVKTSGLSCTK
;
A
#
# COMPACT_ATOMS: atom_id res chain seq x y z
N MET A 1 28.14 -27.07 7.66
CA MET A 1 28.17 -25.60 7.48
C MET A 1 26.77 -25.14 7.12
N ILE A 2 25.93 -24.92 8.15
CA ILE A 2 24.61 -24.29 8.01
C ILE A 2 24.77 -22.95 8.69
N GLY A 3 24.94 -21.91 7.87
CA GLY A 3 25.07 -20.53 8.33
C GLY A 3 23.71 -20.06 8.80
N ILE A 4 23.52 -20.06 10.11
CA ILE A 4 22.45 -19.33 10.80
C ILE A 4 22.74 -17.85 10.53
N LEU A 5 22.00 -17.26 9.59
CA LEU A 5 21.90 -15.81 9.44
C LEU A 5 21.09 -15.28 10.62
N GLN A 6 21.76 -15.18 11.76
CA GLN A 6 21.31 -14.41 12.91
C GLN A 6 21.49 -12.94 12.53
N VAL A 7 20.51 -12.38 11.82
CA VAL A 7 20.42 -10.94 11.62
C VAL A 7 20.19 -10.33 13.00
N SER A 8 21.22 -9.66 13.47
CA SER A 8 21.34 -8.96 14.74
C SER A 8 20.30 -7.84 14.86
N TYR A 9 19.08 -8.20 15.25
CA TYR A 9 18.01 -7.26 15.63
C TYR A 9 17.96 -7.10 17.16
N LEU A 10 19.06 -6.63 17.76
CA LEU A 10 19.07 -6.26 19.18
C LEU A 10 20.03 -5.10 19.39
N ARG A 11 19.52 -3.86 19.37
CA ARG A 11 19.94 -2.73 20.22
C ARG A 11 19.11 -1.48 19.92
N GLY A 12 18.09 -1.29 20.74
CA GLY A 12 17.20 -0.14 20.82
C GLY A 12 15.98 -0.63 21.59
N ALA A 13 15.61 0.01 22.71
CA ALA A 13 14.39 -0.32 23.42
C ALA A 13 13.25 -0.42 22.40
N ASN A 14 12.49 -1.52 22.41
CA ASN A 14 11.46 -1.79 21.41
C ASN A 14 10.39 -0.69 21.54
N LYS A 15 10.48 0.38 20.74
CA LYS A 15 9.57 1.53 20.79
C LYS A 15 8.24 1.06 20.23
N MET A 16 7.32 0.74 21.13
CA MET A 16 6.02 0.16 20.79
C MET A 16 4.93 1.18 21.07
N LEU A 17 4.22 1.58 20.02
CA LEU A 17 3.06 2.47 20.14
C LEU A 17 1.88 1.72 20.76
N LYS A 18 1.12 2.37 21.63
CA LYS A 18 -0.16 1.83 22.13
C LYS A 18 -1.28 2.53 21.38
N ILE A 19 -2.13 1.79 20.70
CA ILE A 19 -3.19 2.35 19.88
C ILE A 19 -4.53 1.94 20.46
N THR A 20 -5.39 2.92 20.72
CA THR A 20 -6.80 2.66 20.99
C THR A 20 -7.58 2.83 19.70
N ILE A 21 -8.37 1.82 19.35
CA ILE A 21 -9.25 1.86 18.18
C ILE A 21 -10.73 1.80 18.60
N PRO A 22 -11.62 2.51 17.89
CA PRO A 22 -13.06 2.30 17.98
C PRO A 22 -13.46 0.86 17.64
N PRO A 23 -14.65 0.39 18.07
CA PRO A 23 -15.14 -0.94 17.72
C PRO A 23 -15.47 -1.05 16.22
N ASN A 24 -15.79 -2.28 15.80
CA ASN A 24 -16.18 -2.69 14.44
C ASN A 24 -15.04 -2.67 13.41
N LEU A 25 -15.18 -3.53 12.39
CA LEU A 25 -14.23 -3.61 11.25
C LEU A 25 -12.76 -3.83 11.66
N ASN A 26 -12.54 -4.55 12.77
CA ASN A 26 -11.22 -4.73 13.38
C ASN A 26 -10.17 -5.27 12.40
N SER A 27 -10.52 -6.24 11.56
CA SER A 27 -9.57 -6.79 10.58
C SER A 27 -9.10 -5.74 9.57
N ALA A 28 -10.00 -4.87 9.10
CA ALA A 28 -9.68 -3.79 8.18
C ALA A 28 -8.81 -2.71 8.86
N ARG A 29 -9.14 -2.37 10.11
CA ARG A 29 -8.35 -1.45 10.95
C ARG A 29 -6.94 -1.98 11.21
N GLN A 30 -6.81 -3.25 11.60
CA GLN A 30 -5.52 -3.90 11.84
C GLN A 30 -4.67 -3.94 10.57
N TYR A 31 -5.29 -4.27 9.43
CA TYR A 31 -4.61 -4.26 8.14
C TYR A 31 -4.01 -2.88 7.85
N ILE A 32 -4.81 -1.81 7.94
CA ILE A 32 -4.31 -0.49 7.56
C ILE A 32 -3.30 0.07 8.57
N LEU A 33 -3.47 -0.21 9.86
CA LEU A 33 -2.47 0.13 10.88
C LEU A 33 -1.15 -0.58 10.60
N ASN A 34 -1.18 -1.87 10.26
CA ASN A 34 0.02 -2.61 9.90
C ASN A 34 0.71 -2.03 8.66
N VAL A 35 -0.05 -1.71 7.60
CA VAL A 35 0.52 -1.13 6.38
C VAL A 35 1.19 0.23 6.66
N LEU A 36 0.49 1.15 7.34
CA LEU A 36 1.04 2.50 7.52
C LEU A 36 2.14 2.55 8.60
N LEU A 37 1.94 1.91 9.74
CA LEU A 37 2.87 2.00 10.86
C LEU A 37 4.03 1.01 10.74
N THR A 38 3.75 -0.27 10.44
CA THR A 38 4.79 -1.29 10.34
C THR A 38 5.51 -1.24 9.00
N GLU A 39 4.79 -1.28 7.88
CA GLU A 39 5.43 -1.41 6.56
C GLU A 39 5.98 -0.07 6.06
N PHE A 40 5.23 1.03 6.23
CA PHE A 40 5.63 2.31 5.67
C PHE A 40 6.57 3.08 6.60
N ILE A 41 6.22 3.20 7.87
CA ILE A 41 7.00 3.95 8.88
C ILE A 41 8.04 3.07 9.57
N GLY A 42 7.77 1.78 9.79
CA GLY A 42 8.70 0.85 10.44
C GLY A 42 8.62 0.81 11.97
N ILE A 43 7.45 1.07 12.55
CA ILE A 43 7.24 1.12 14.00
C ILE A 43 6.21 0.07 14.43
N SER A 44 6.57 -0.70 15.45
CA SER A 44 5.69 -1.69 16.08
C SER A 44 4.61 -1.02 16.92
N PHE A 45 3.44 -1.65 17.00
CA PHE A 45 2.35 -1.18 17.83
C PHE A 45 1.57 -2.34 18.46
N THR A 46 0.82 -2.02 19.50
CA THR A 46 -0.26 -2.86 20.04
C THR A 46 -1.56 -2.11 19.98
N THR A 47 -2.67 -2.84 19.90
CA THR A 47 -4.01 -2.25 19.84
C THR A 47 -4.88 -2.70 21.00
N GLU A 48 -5.71 -1.77 21.48
CA GLU A 48 -6.78 -2.01 22.43
C GLU A 48 -8.08 -1.46 21.85
N ILE A 49 -9.19 -2.20 21.99
CA ILE A 49 -10.50 -1.74 21.51
C ILE A 49 -11.19 -1.02 22.67
N LYS A 50 -11.66 0.20 22.43
CA LYS A 50 -12.48 0.95 23.41
C LYS A 50 -13.68 1.58 22.73
N ASN A 51 -14.70 1.89 23.53
CA ASN A 51 -15.87 2.63 23.07
C ASN A 51 -15.54 4.12 22.94
N VAL A 52 -14.78 4.45 21.90
CA VAL A 52 -14.37 5.80 21.50
C VAL A 52 -14.71 6.02 20.04
N ASN A 53 -14.79 7.27 19.59
CA ASN A 53 -15.15 7.63 18.21
C ASN A 53 -13.94 8.08 17.37
N THR A 54 -12.74 8.02 17.95
CA THR A 54 -11.49 8.43 17.29
C THR A 54 -10.43 7.39 17.53
N LEU A 55 -9.48 7.29 16.60
CA LEU A 55 -8.29 6.49 16.80
C LEU A 55 -7.29 7.29 17.62
N GLN A 56 -6.65 6.66 18.60
CA GLN A 56 -5.68 7.33 19.47
C GLN A 56 -4.37 6.57 19.48
N ILE A 57 -3.28 7.24 19.12
CA ILE A 57 -1.91 6.71 19.24
C ILE A 57 -1.27 7.33 20.47
N PHE A 58 -0.95 6.49 21.43
CA PHE A 58 -0.28 6.85 22.67
C PHE A 58 1.16 6.37 22.68
N TYR A 59 2.07 7.27 23.00
CA TYR A 59 3.47 6.94 23.24
C TYR A 59 4.07 7.92 24.26
N GLU A 60 4.83 7.38 25.20
CA GLU A 60 5.33 8.07 26.40
C GLU A 60 4.19 8.70 27.21
N ASN A 61 3.98 10.02 27.12
CA ASN A 61 2.96 10.77 27.87
C ASN A 61 2.11 11.67 26.95
N LYS A 62 2.17 11.46 25.63
CA LYS A 62 1.43 12.26 24.66
C LYS A 62 0.53 11.38 23.80
N THR A 63 -0.53 11.99 23.28
CA THR A 63 -1.52 11.32 22.44
C THR A 63 -1.67 12.04 21.11
N LEU A 64 -1.68 11.28 20.03
CA LEU A 64 -2.17 11.72 18.73
C LEU A 64 -3.57 11.16 18.53
N THR A 65 -4.58 12.02 18.53
CA THR A 65 -5.96 11.66 18.22
C THR A 65 -6.20 11.89 16.73
N ILE A 66 -6.83 10.92 16.05
CA ILE A 66 -7.04 10.93 14.61
C ILE A 66 -8.52 10.66 14.34
N ALA A 67 -9.11 11.42 13.43
CA ALA A 67 -10.49 11.18 12.97
C ALA A 67 -10.65 9.74 12.43
N ASP A 68 -11.84 9.18 12.60
CA ASP A 68 -12.17 7.79 12.22
C ASP A 68 -13.48 7.72 11.42
N THR A 69 -13.68 8.71 10.57
CA THR A 69 -14.94 8.98 9.86
C THR A 69 -15.34 7.83 8.94
N PHE A 70 -14.41 7.28 8.15
CA PHE A 70 -14.71 6.22 7.21
C PHE A 70 -15.21 4.96 7.90
N PHE A 71 -14.47 4.45 8.90
CA PHE A 71 -14.83 3.19 9.54
C PHE A 71 -16.12 3.31 10.35
N GLN A 72 -16.45 4.48 10.88
CA GLN A 72 -17.75 4.74 11.51
C GLN A 72 -18.91 4.67 10.52
N GLN A 73 -18.76 5.29 9.34
CA GLN A 73 -19.76 5.21 8.27
C GLN A 73 -19.88 3.77 7.74
N ALA A 74 -18.74 3.16 7.41
CA ALA A 74 -18.66 1.83 6.85
C ALA A 74 -19.09 0.73 7.84
N ALA A 75 -19.08 0.98 9.15
CA ALA A 75 -19.60 0.03 10.13
C ALA A 75 -21.10 -0.25 9.94
N ASN A 76 -21.86 0.74 9.46
CA ASN A 76 -23.30 0.62 9.17
C ASN A 76 -23.59 0.45 7.68
N HIS A 77 -22.70 0.91 6.81
CA HIS A 77 -22.90 0.98 5.36
C HIS A 77 -21.79 0.26 4.58
N TRP A 78 -21.33 -0.90 5.08
CA TRP A 78 -20.24 -1.64 4.47
C TRP A 78 -20.57 -2.03 3.02
N LEU A 79 -19.71 -1.58 2.10
CA LEU A 79 -19.84 -1.75 0.66
C LEU A 79 -21.14 -1.17 0.09
N GLN A 80 -21.61 -0.07 0.67
CA GLN A 80 -22.78 0.67 0.20
C GLN A 80 -22.41 2.10 -0.20
N PRO A 81 -23.18 2.74 -1.12
CA PRO A 81 -22.90 4.10 -1.58
C PRO A 81 -22.77 5.14 -0.47
N GLU A 82 -23.45 4.97 0.67
CA GLU A 82 -23.42 5.89 1.82
C GLU A 82 -22.06 5.93 2.54
N SER A 83 -21.20 4.94 2.29
CA SER A 83 -19.82 4.90 2.80
C SER A 83 -18.80 5.52 1.84
N LEU A 84 -19.24 6.01 0.67
CA LEU A 84 -18.39 6.72 -0.27
C LEU A 84 -18.22 8.18 0.16
N PRO A 85 -17.04 8.79 -0.09
CA PRO A 85 -16.83 10.19 0.20
C PRO A 85 -17.67 11.08 -0.72
N LEU A 86 -18.14 12.20 -0.18
CA LEU A 86 -18.93 13.18 -0.93
C LEU A 86 -18.03 14.10 -1.74
N LEU A 87 -18.42 14.37 -2.99
CA LEU A 87 -17.76 15.34 -3.86
C LEU A 87 -18.51 16.68 -3.87
N PRO A 88 -17.80 17.82 -4.02
CA PRO A 88 -16.35 17.95 -4.13
C PRO A 88 -15.62 17.70 -2.79
N LEU A 89 -14.40 17.16 -2.84
CA LEU A 89 -13.58 16.98 -1.65
C LEU A 89 -13.10 18.34 -1.12
N ALA A 90 -13.13 18.50 0.20
CA ALA A 90 -12.48 19.61 0.86
C ALA A 90 -10.96 19.57 0.61
N GLN A 91 -10.33 20.73 0.65
CA GLN A 91 -8.89 20.89 0.45
C GLN A 91 -8.27 21.46 1.72
N TRP A 92 -7.24 20.80 2.23
CA TRP A 92 -6.47 21.27 3.38
C TRP A 92 -5.11 21.78 2.95
N ASN A 93 -4.84 23.07 3.18
CA ASN A 93 -3.51 23.64 3.06
C ASN A 93 -2.66 23.28 4.28
N VAL A 94 -1.93 22.17 4.18
CA VAL A 94 -1.12 21.62 5.26
C VAL A 94 -0.03 22.59 5.71
N SER A 95 0.50 23.41 4.80
CA SER A 95 1.59 24.35 5.10
C SER A 95 1.22 25.47 6.07
N GLU A 96 -0.08 25.70 6.30
CA GLU A 96 -0.56 26.67 7.31
C GLU A 96 -0.47 26.10 8.74
N ASP A 97 -0.54 24.77 8.89
CA ASP A 97 -0.58 24.09 10.18
C ASP A 97 0.72 23.35 10.52
N ILE A 98 1.42 22.82 9.52
CA ILE A 98 2.61 21.99 9.66
C ILE A 98 3.69 22.44 8.68
N THR A 99 4.86 22.81 9.19
CA THR A 99 6.01 23.21 8.38
C THR A 99 6.79 22.00 7.86
N ASP A 100 7.38 22.13 6.68
CA ASP A 100 8.36 21.18 6.11
C ASP A 100 7.87 19.74 5.89
N VAL A 101 6.61 19.56 5.49
CA VAL A 101 6.08 18.24 5.10
C VAL A 101 6.41 17.97 3.62
N ASN A 102 6.91 16.77 3.33
CA ASN A 102 7.25 16.35 1.96
C ASN A 102 5.98 15.97 1.17
N LEU A 103 5.33 16.98 0.61
CA LEU A 103 4.10 16.84 -0.19
C LEU A 103 4.35 17.17 -1.65
N VAL A 104 3.51 16.66 -2.55
CA VAL A 104 3.52 17.05 -3.96
C VAL A 104 3.01 18.49 -4.13
N SER A 105 2.03 18.87 -3.31
CA SER A 105 1.49 20.21 -3.19
C SER A 105 1.19 20.52 -1.73
N ASN A 106 1.28 21.80 -1.35
CA ASN A 106 0.95 22.24 0.01
C ASN A 106 -0.51 21.95 0.39
N SER A 107 -1.39 21.75 -0.60
CA SER A 107 -2.78 21.36 -0.38
C SER A 107 -3.01 19.89 -0.68
N VAL A 108 -3.71 19.19 0.22
CA VAL A 108 -4.16 17.80 0.03
C VAL A 108 -5.69 17.73 0.00
N PRO A 109 -6.28 16.89 -0.86
CA PRO A 109 -7.70 16.57 -0.74
C PRO A 109 -7.96 15.86 0.60
N VAL A 110 -9.12 16.09 1.20
CA VAL A 110 -9.56 15.39 2.40
C VAL A 110 -10.62 14.38 1.97
N ILE A 111 -10.22 13.11 1.85
CA ILE A 111 -11.12 12.02 1.45
C ILE A 111 -12.14 11.77 2.57
N PHE A 112 -11.66 11.57 3.80
CA PHE A 112 -12.47 11.51 5.00
C PHE A 112 -11.81 12.34 6.10
N GLY A 113 -12.62 13.01 6.92
CA GLY A 113 -12.13 13.80 8.04
C GLY A 113 -13.15 14.74 8.64
N ASP A 114 -12.69 15.54 9.59
CA ASP A 114 -13.41 16.62 10.25
C ASP A 114 -13.22 17.95 9.49
N GLU A 115 -13.96 18.99 9.86
CA GLU A 115 -13.80 20.35 9.31
C GLU A 115 -12.53 21.05 9.80
N VAL A 116 -11.98 20.64 10.94
CA VAL A 116 -10.74 21.20 11.47
C VAL A 116 -9.64 20.15 11.50
N TYR A 117 -8.59 20.41 10.72
CA TYR A 117 -7.60 19.40 10.38
C TYR A 117 -6.49 19.23 11.40
N LEU A 118 -6.03 20.29 12.07
CA LEU A 118 -5.05 20.18 13.15
C LEU A 118 -5.42 21.06 14.34
N LYS A 119 -5.42 20.48 15.54
CA LYS A 119 -5.53 21.22 16.80
C LYS A 119 -4.54 20.70 17.83
N SER A 120 -3.80 21.61 18.44
CA SER A 120 -2.98 21.32 19.62
C SER A 120 -3.83 21.34 20.88
N HIS A 121 -3.51 20.47 21.84
CA HIS A 121 -4.06 20.48 23.20
C HIS A 121 -2.95 20.07 24.19
N ASP A 122 -3.20 20.25 25.49
CA ASP A 122 -2.16 20.19 26.54
C ASP A 122 -1.25 18.96 26.46
N ASN A 123 -1.81 17.79 26.12
CA ASN A 123 -1.09 16.52 26.06
C ASN A 123 -1.03 15.89 24.67
N GLY A 124 -1.26 16.64 23.59
CA GLY A 124 -1.38 16.01 22.27
C GLY A 124 -1.75 16.89 21.09
N LEU A 125 -2.01 16.20 19.97
CA LEU A 125 -2.55 16.77 18.75
C LEU A 125 -3.84 16.03 18.38
N HIS A 126 -4.81 16.75 17.85
CA HIS A 126 -5.95 16.20 17.13
C HIS A 126 -5.75 16.44 15.65
N LEU A 127 -5.69 15.36 14.88
CA LEU A 127 -5.60 15.34 13.43
C LEU A 127 -6.98 14.97 12.87
N GLY A 128 -7.70 15.98 12.38
CA GLY A 128 -9.03 15.81 11.79
C GLY A 128 -9.03 15.11 10.44
N LEU A 129 -7.87 14.92 9.80
CA LEU A 129 -7.75 14.07 8.62
C LEU A 129 -7.84 12.59 9.03
N ASP A 130 -8.83 11.86 8.52
CA ASP A 130 -8.94 10.41 8.73
C ASP A 130 -7.95 9.67 7.81
N ILE A 131 -6.69 9.65 8.24
CA ILE A 131 -5.59 9.04 7.48
C ILE A 131 -5.79 7.55 7.31
N PHE A 132 -6.21 6.84 8.36
CA PHE A 132 -6.33 5.38 8.31
C PHE A 132 -7.54 4.94 7.48
N GLY A 133 -8.69 5.58 7.64
CA GLY A 133 -9.88 5.34 6.84
C GLY A 133 -9.66 5.68 5.37
N SER A 134 -9.09 6.85 5.10
CA SER A 134 -8.80 7.27 3.72
C SER A 134 -7.77 6.37 3.04
N ALA A 135 -6.70 5.99 3.75
CA ALA A 135 -5.71 5.07 3.20
C ALA A 135 -6.29 3.66 2.99
N PHE A 136 -7.14 3.17 3.88
CA PHE A 136 -7.84 1.91 3.68
C PHE A 136 -8.71 1.96 2.42
N PHE A 137 -9.54 3.01 2.28
CA PHE A 137 -10.39 3.21 1.12
C PHE A 137 -9.59 3.17 -0.19
N MET A 138 -8.47 3.90 -0.24
CA MET A 138 -7.61 3.99 -1.42
C MET A 138 -6.85 2.69 -1.73
N LEU A 139 -6.25 2.05 -0.72
CA LEU A 139 -5.40 0.87 -0.92
C LEU A 139 -6.22 -0.41 -1.16
N SER A 140 -7.39 -0.52 -0.54
CA SER A 140 -8.28 -1.67 -0.72
C SER A 140 -9.10 -1.60 -2.00
N ARG A 141 -9.06 -0.47 -2.73
CA ARG A 141 -9.93 -0.20 -3.87
C ARG A 141 -11.41 -0.34 -3.53
N TYR A 142 -11.77 0.14 -2.34
CA TYR A 142 -13.10 -0.01 -1.76
C TYR A 142 -14.22 0.43 -2.72
N GLU A 143 -14.03 1.55 -3.42
CA GLU A 143 -15.01 2.06 -4.37
C GLU A 143 -15.29 1.13 -5.55
N GLU A 144 -14.34 0.30 -5.98
CA GLU A 144 -14.51 -0.64 -7.11
C GLU A 144 -15.53 -1.74 -6.76
N ALA A 145 -15.64 -2.07 -5.47
CA ALA A 145 -16.61 -3.02 -4.95
C ALA A 145 -17.99 -2.39 -4.70
N VAL A 146 -18.08 -1.06 -4.58
CA VAL A 146 -19.35 -0.33 -4.38
C VAL A 146 -19.96 0.10 -5.72
N LYS A 147 -19.14 0.64 -6.62
CA LYS A 147 -19.58 1.19 -7.91
C LYS A 147 -19.74 0.08 -8.94
N SER A 148 -20.86 0.10 -9.66
CA SER A 148 -21.20 -0.88 -10.70
C SER A 148 -20.59 -0.57 -12.07
N GLU A 149 -19.94 0.57 -12.24
CA GLU A 149 -19.38 1.01 -13.54
C GLU A 149 -18.28 0.07 -14.02
N ARG A 150 -18.37 -0.39 -15.27
CA ARG A 150 -17.41 -1.30 -15.89
C ARG A 150 -17.15 -0.88 -17.34
N ASP A 151 -15.90 -1.02 -17.78
CA ASP A 151 -15.52 -0.80 -19.17
C ASP A 151 -15.81 -2.05 -20.05
N ILE A 152 -15.45 -1.99 -21.33
CA ILE A 152 -15.65 -3.09 -22.29
C ILE A 152 -14.90 -4.39 -21.95
N HIS A 153 -13.97 -4.34 -21.00
CA HIS A 153 -13.19 -5.46 -20.51
C HIS A 153 -13.58 -5.86 -19.08
N ASP A 154 -14.73 -5.38 -18.59
CA ASP A 154 -15.23 -5.62 -17.24
C ASP A 154 -14.30 -5.09 -16.12
N ARG A 155 -13.57 -4.01 -16.41
CA ARG A 155 -12.68 -3.36 -15.44
C ARG A 155 -13.33 -2.10 -14.88
N PHE A 156 -12.98 -1.73 -13.66
CA PHE A 156 -13.36 -0.44 -13.11
C PHE A 156 -12.57 0.68 -13.80
N PRO A 157 -13.22 1.61 -14.54
CA PRO A 157 -12.51 2.61 -15.32
C PRO A 157 -11.90 3.69 -14.43
N ALA A 158 -10.70 4.17 -14.79
CA ALA A 158 -10.02 5.23 -14.02
C ALA A 158 -10.88 6.49 -13.89
N SER A 159 -11.68 6.85 -14.91
CA SER A 159 -12.56 8.01 -14.89
C SER A 159 -13.69 7.94 -13.85
N ALA A 160 -14.05 6.73 -13.41
CA ALA A 160 -15.01 6.51 -12.34
C ALA A 160 -14.39 6.62 -10.94
N SER A 161 -13.06 6.57 -10.84
CA SER A 161 -12.37 6.62 -9.55
C SER A 161 -12.49 7.99 -8.88
N LEU A 162 -12.52 8.00 -7.56
CA LEU A 162 -12.45 9.22 -6.76
C LEU A 162 -11.23 10.06 -7.14
N ALA A 163 -10.09 9.40 -7.35
CA ALA A 163 -8.84 10.07 -7.65
C ALA A 163 -8.86 10.83 -8.98
N TYR A 164 -9.57 10.31 -9.99
CA TYR A 164 -9.79 11.04 -11.24
C TYR A 164 -10.80 12.17 -11.04
N GLN A 165 -11.92 11.90 -10.37
CA GLN A 165 -13.02 12.85 -10.18
C GLN A 165 -12.60 14.07 -9.33
N ALA A 166 -11.67 13.90 -8.41
CA ALA A 166 -11.13 14.94 -7.54
C ALA A 166 -9.70 15.39 -7.92
N ASP A 167 -9.26 15.10 -9.16
CA ASP A 167 -8.01 15.61 -9.75
C ASP A 167 -6.73 15.32 -8.93
N PHE A 168 -6.63 14.12 -8.35
CA PHE A 168 -5.42 13.66 -7.64
C PHE A 168 -4.90 12.31 -8.13
N LEU A 169 -5.37 11.81 -9.28
CA LEU A 169 -4.99 10.51 -9.84
C LEU A 169 -3.47 10.32 -9.98
N HIS A 170 -2.74 11.39 -10.28
CA HIS A 170 -1.28 11.36 -10.44
C HIS A 170 -0.50 11.61 -9.15
N ARG A 171 -1.18 11.78 -8.02
CA ARG A 171 -0.57 12.04 -6.71
C ARG A 171 -0.50 10.76 -5.89
N PRO A 172 0.61 10.49 -5.20
CA PRO A 172 0.71 9.37 -4.27
C PRO A 172 0.01 9.74 -2.94
N ILE A 173 -1.31 9.95 -2.98
CA ILE A 173 -2.05 10.58 -1.87
C ILE A 173 -1.88 9.87 -0.52
N VAL A 174 -1.79 8.53 -0.53
CA VAL A 174 -1.53 7.75 0.69
C VAL A 174 -0.13 8.01 1.25
N ASN A 175 0.88 8.20 0.39
CA ASN A 175 2.21 8.59 0.84
C ASN A 175 2.21 10.02 1.40
N GLU A 176 1.51 10.96 0.76
CA GLU A 176 1.36 12.33 1.27
C GLU A 176 0.73 12.31 2.68
N TYR A 177 -0.33 11.51 2.89
CA TYR A 177 -0.92 11.33 4.23
C TYR A 177 0.06 10.70 5.23
N VAL A 178 0.89 9.74 4.81
CA VAL A 178 1.91 9.14 5.68
C VAL A 178 2.97 10.17 6.09
N GLU A 179 3.36 11.08 5.21
CA GLU A 179 4.28 12.16 5.58
C GLU A 179 3.63 13.16 6.54
N ILE A 180 2.33 13.47 6.40
CA ILE A 180 1.57 14.26 7.37
C ILE A 180 1.51 13.56 8.74
N LEU A 181 1.14 12.28 8.76
CA LEU A 181 1.13 11.46 9.97
C LEU A 181 2.50 11.48 10.64
N TRP A 182 3.57 11.27 9.86
CA TRP A 182 4.92 11.28 10.36
C TRP A 182 5.33 12.64 10.95
N ALA A 183 4.94 13.75 10.32
CA ALA A 183 5.20 15.09 10.83
C ALA A 183 4.53 15.30 12.21
N CYS A 184 3.25 14.95 12.36
CA CYS A 184 2.53 14.98 13.64
C CYS A 184 3.21 14.10 14.70
N MET A 185 3.61 12.88 14.32
CA MET A 185 4.32 11.96 15.21
C MET A 185 5.68 12.51 15.64
N LYS A 186 6.44 13.16 14.75
CA LYS A 186 7.73 13.79 15.08
C LYS A 186 7.58 15.01 15.96
N GLN A 187 6.52 15.80 15.77
CA GLN A 187 6.21 16.94 16.63
C GLN A 187 5.91 16.50 18.08
N LEU A 188 5.14 15.41 18.24
CA LEU A 188 4.84 14.85 19.55
C LEU A 188 6.03 14.11 20.15
N TRP A 189 6.70 13.31 19.36
CA TRP A 189 7.76 12.37 19.77
C TRP A 189 9.04 12.60 18.96
N PRO A 190 9.84 13.64 19.28
CA PRO A 190 11.03 14.00 18.52
C PRO A 190 12.11 12.91 18.47
N GLN A 191 12.11 11.99 19.44
CA GLN A 191 13.05 10.86 19.51
C GLN A 191 12.59 9.64 18.70
N LEU A 192 11.42 9.71 18.04
CA LEU A 192 10.94 8.65 17.18
C LEU A 192 11.70 8.68 15.86
N GLU A 193 12.08 7.50 15.39
CA GLU A 193 12.82 7.30 14.14
C GLU A 193 12.03 6.37 13.24
N ARG A 194 11.93 6.73 11.96
CA ARG A 194 11.34 5.87 10.93
C ARG A 194 12.40 4.96 10.34
N LYS A 195 12.01 3.76 9.92
CA LYS A 195 12.91 2.84 9.22
C LYS A 195 13.37 3.47 7.90
N PRO A 196 14.67 3.41 7.57
CA PRO A 196 15.15 3.90 6.27
C PRO A 196 14.54 3.08 5.13
N ARG A 197 14.04 3.78 4.11
CA ARG A 197 13.49 3.15 2.90
C ARG A 197 14.57 3.09 1.83
N ASN A 198 15.04 1.88 1.52
CA ASN A 198 15.93 1.65 0.38
C ASN A 198 15.09 1.32 -0.85
N SER A 199 15.10 2.20 -1.85
CA SER A 199 14.46 1.92 -3.14
C SER A 199 15.25 0.85 -3.89
N ARG A 200 14.55 -0.13 -4.43
CA ARG A 200 15.11 -1.08 -5.40
C ARG A 200 14.18 -1.19 -6.58
N ILE A 201 14.74 -1.28 -7.78
CA ILE A 201 13.96 -1.55 -8.98
C ILE A 201 13.73 -3.07 -9.02
N LEU A 202 12.47 -3.47 -8.90
CA LEU A 202 12.03 -4.85 -9.11
C LEU A 202 11.29 -4.90 -10.44
N VAL A 203 12.00 -5.30 -11.51
CA VAL A 203 11.38 -5.44 -12.83
C VAL A 203 10.54 -6.73 -12.83
N SER A 204 9.22 -6.58 -12.84
CA SER A 204 8.29 -7.67 -13.16
C SER A 204 7.91 -7.62 -14.63
N HIS A 205 7.51 -8.75 -15.18
CA HIS A 205 6.97 -8.85 -16.53
C HIS A 205 5.65 -9.63 -16.47
N ASP A 206 4.60 -9.10 -17.07
CA ASP A 206 3.31 -9.77 -17.21
C ASP A 206 3.28 -10.56 -18.52
N VAL A 207 4.02 -11.66 -18.55
CA VAL A 207 4.06 -12.58 -19.69
C VAL A 207 4.04 -14.01 -19.17
N ASP A 208 3.22 -14.87 -19.78
CA ASP A 208 3.07 -16.27 -19.35
C ASP A 208 4.39 -17.05 -19.38
N ASN A 209 5.28 -16.70 -20.32
CA ASN A 209 6.57 -17.33 -20.47
C ASN A 209 7.63 -16.31 -20.90
N PRO A 210 8.25 -15.59 -19.95
CA PRO A 210 9.27 -14.57 -20.25
C PRO A 210 10.52 -15.18 -20.88
N PHE A 211 10.72 -16.50 -20.71
CA PHE A 211 11.89 -17.20 -21.19
C PHE A 211 11.52 -18.50 -21.89
N GLU A 212 11.59 -18.49 -23.22
CA GLU A 212 11.13 -19.60 -24.06
C GLU A 212 11.75 -20.96 -23.69
N TYR A 213 13.06 -21.02 -23.39
CA TYR A 213 13.77 -22.28 -23.13
C TYR A 213 14.29 -22.46 -21.69
N SER A 214 14.32 -21.42 -20.85
CA SER A 214 14.96 -21.48 -19.52
C SER A 214 14.34 -22.54 -18.63
N PHE A 215 13.02 -22.71 -18.72
CA PHE A 215 12.23 -23.68 -17.95
C PHE A 215 11.81 -24.93 -18.75
N PHE A 216 12.41 -25.18 -19.92
CA PHE A 216 12.11 -26.37 -20.71
C PHE A 216 12.87 -27.59 -20.17
N SER A 217 12.12 -28.62 -19.81
CA SER A 217 12.67 -29.96 -19.63
C SER A 217 13.06 -30.57 -20.99
N PRO A 218 13.97 -31.55 -21.02
CA PRO A 218 14.29 -32.28 -22.25
C PRO A 218 13.04 -32.87 -22.93
N SER A 219 12.07 -33.38 -22.15
CA SER A 219 10.80 -33.89 -22.67
C SER A 219 9.94 -32.83 -23.34
N ARG A 220 9.87 -31.61 -22.78
CA ARG A 220 9.14 -30.48 -23.37
C ARG A 220 9.80 -29.99 -24.65
N LEU A 221 11.14 -29.98 -24.69
CA LEU A 221 11.89 -29.70 -25.91
C LEU A 221 11.59 -30.73 -27.00
N LEU A 222 11.67 -32.02 -26.69
CA LEU A 222 11.37 -33.10 -27.64
C LEU A 222 9.96 -32.98 -28.20
N LYS A 223 8.95 -32.70 -27.35
CA LYS A 223 7.57 -32.47 -27.80
C LYS A 223 7.47 -31.27 -28.76
N ARG A 224 8.21 -30.19 -28.48
CA ARG A 224 8.22 -29.01 -29.37
C ARG A 224 8.90 -29.30 -30.70
N MET A 225 10.06 -29.97 -30.68
CA MET A 225 10.75 -30.39 -31.90
C MET A 225 9.90 -31.34 -32.75
N ALA A 226 9.23 -32.32 -32.12
CA ALA A 226 8.29 -33.18 -32.81
C ALA A 226 7.15 -32.37 -33.45
N GLY A 227 6.61 -31.36 -32.77
CA GLY A 227 5.63 -30.44 -33.35
C GLY A 227 6.19 -29.57 -34.50
N ASP A 228 7.46 -29.16 -34.44
CA ASP A 228 8.11 -28.41 -35.51
C ASP A 228 8.28 -29.26 -36.79
N ILE A 229 8.55 -30.55 -36.62
CA ILE A 229 8.74 -31.49 -37.74
C ILE A 229 7.42 -32.01 -38.28
N LEU A 230 6.54 -32.52 -37.41
CA LEU A 230 5.34 -33.26 -37.82
C LEU A 230 4.18 -32.34 -38.18
N LYS A 231 4.00 -31.22 -37.45
CA LYS A 231 2.89 -30.28 -37.69
C LYS A 231 3.30 -29.12 -38.58
N ARG A 232 4.53 -28.62 -38.43
CA ARG A 232 5.02 -27.43 -39.16
C ARG A 232 5.97 -27.76 -40.31
N HIS A 233 6.25 -29.05 -40.55
CA HIS A 233 7.08 -29.55 -41.65
C HIS A 233 8.42 -28.81 -41.81
N SER A 234 9.05 -28.42 -40.70
CA SER A 234 10.25 -27.58 -40.73
C SER A 234 11.36 -28.12 -39.83
N LEU A 235 12.33 -28.78 -40.45
CA LEU A 235 13.55 -29.24 -39.79
C LEU A 235 14.39 -28.07 -39.27
N VAL A 236 14.37 -26.93 -39.99
CA VAL A 236 15.06 -25.71 -39.60
C VAL A 236 14.53 -25.18 -38.25
N LYS A 237 13.22 -25.19 -38.04
CA LYS A 237 12.62 -24.76 -36.75
C LYS A 237 13.00 -25.71 -35.61
N ALA A 238 13.00 -27.02 -35.84
CA ALA A 238 13.44 -27.99 -34.85
C ALA A 238 14.91 -27.80 -34.45
N ALA A 239 15.79 -27.57 -35.42
CA ALA A 239 17.20 -27.26 -35.18
C ALA A 239 17.37 -25.95 -34.39
N LYS A 240 16.59 -24.90 -34.72
CA LYS A 240 16.57 -23.64 -33.96
C LYS A 240 16.13 -23.87 -32.51
N SER A 241 15.05 -24.63 -32.27
CA SER A 241 14.56 -24.97 -30.93
C SER A 241 15.64 -25.67 -30.09
N LEU A 242 16.37 -26.62 -30.68
CA LEU A 242 17.49 -27.32 -30.02
C LEU A 242 18.66 -26.36 -29.72
N SER A 243 19.10 -25.58 -30.70
CA SER A 243 20.20 -24.61 -30.54
C SER A 243 19.89 -23.54 -29.48
N GLY A 244 18.64 -23.07 -29.43
CA GLY A 244 18.17 -22.10 -28.44
C GLY A 244 18.18 -22.68 -27.03
N TRP A 245 17.70 -23.93 -26.88
CA TRP A 245 17.73 -24.62 -25.59
C TRP A 245 19.15 -24.89 -25.09
N ILE A 246 20.05 -25.37 -25.96
CA ILE A 246 21.46 -25.59 -25.61
C ILE A 246 22.10 -24.26 -25.20
N LYS A 247 21.94 -23.21 -26.01
CA LYS A 247 22.49 -21.88 -25.72
C LYS A 247 22.11 -21.42 -24.32
N VAL A 248 20.82 -21.47 -23.98
CA VAL A 248 20.29 -21.06 -22.66
C VAL A 248 20.85 -21.90 -21.51
N LYS A 249 21.00 -23.23 -21.69
CA LYS A 249 21.57 -24.12 -20.65
C LYS A 249 23.08 -23.93 -20.48
N THR A 250 23.80 -23.60 -21.54
CA THR A 250 25.26 -23.35 -21.49
C THR A 250 25.60 -21.96 -20.99
N SER A 251 24.76 -20.95 -21.22
CA SER A 251 25.04 -19.56 -20.85
C SER A 251 24.79 -19.23 -19.38
N GLY A 252 24.56 -20.24 -18.52
CA GLY A 252 24.38 -20.03 -17.07
C GLY A 252 23.17 -19.18 -16.70
N LEU A 253 22.20 -19.00 -17.60
CA LEU A 253 20.93 -18.33 -17.34
C LEU A 253 20.04 -19.26 -16.49
N SER A 254 20.48 -19.56 -15.28
CA SER A 254 19.62 -20.13 -14.25
C SER A 254 18.81 -18.98 -13.65
N CYS A 255 17.68 -18.65 -14.27
CA CYS A 255 16.60 -18.00 -13.52
C CYS A 255 16.12 -19.03 -12.49
N THR A 256 16.58 -18.86 -11.25
CA THR A 256 15.92 -19.48 -10.10
C THR A 256 14.48 -18.98 -10.07
N LYS A 257 13.54 -19.92 -9.99
CA LYS A 257 12.12 -19.59 -9.75
C LYS A 257 11.96 -18.86 -8.43
#